data_AF-A0A1C4TE03-F1
#
_entry.id   AF-A0A1C4TE03-F1
#
_cell.length_a   1.000
_cell.length_b   1.000
_cell.length_c   1.000
_cell.angle_alpha   90.00
_cell.angle_beta   90.00
_cell.angle_gamma   90.00
#
_symmetry.space_group_name_H-M   'P 1'
#
loop_
_entity.id
_entity.type
_entity.pdbx_description
1 polymer ?
#
loop_
_entity_poly.entity_id
_entity_poly.type
_entity_poly.pdbx_seq_one_letter_code
_entity_poly.pdbx_strand_id
1 'polypeptide(L)'
;MAQLAALSGLTTTSPVRLRKALEPRLEGTRLHTRVGHLDFPASDLVPVARLLDGRVRTAGDLGLALAGRLLRAGVLVPADR
;
A
#
# COMPACT_ATOMS: atom_id res chain seq x y z
N MET A 1 -17.79 3.99 -1.09
CA MET A 1 -17.58 4.87 0.08
C MET A 1 -16.62 4.31 1.14
N ALA A 2 -16.34 3.00 1.21
CA ALA A 2 -15.46 2.45 2.26
C ALA A 2 -13.99 2.93 2.20
N GLN A 3 -13.47 3.23 1.01
CA GLN A 3 -12.06 3.58 0.81
C GLN A 3 -11.74 5.00 1.28
N LEU A 4 -12.70 5.92 1.17
CA LEU A 4 -12.56 7.28 1.67
C LEU A 4 -12.58 7.30 3.21
N ALA A 5 -13.47 6.51 3.83
CA ALA A 5 -13.53 6.37 5.29
C ALA A 5 -12.26 5.74 5.87
N ALA A 6 -11.70 4.72 5.20
CA ALA A 6 -10.41 4.13 5.58
C ALA A 6 -9.25 5.12 5.48
N LEU A 7 -9.36 6.14 4.62
CA LEU A 7 -8.40 7.23 4.54
C LEU A 7 -8.58 8.27 5.64
N SER A 8 -9.82 8.63 5.95
CA SER A 8 -10.15 9.60 7.00
C SER A 8 -9.79 9.10 8.40
N GLY A 9 -9.78 7.77 8.61
CA GLY A 9 -9.37 7.13 9.85
C GLY A 9 -7.95 6.52 9.83
N LEU A 10 -7.12 6.83 8.82
CA LEU A 10 -5.81 6.20 8.67
C LEU A 10 -4.86 6.70 9.78
N THR A 11 -4.56 5.81 10.72
CA THR A 11 -3.58 6.03 11.79
C THR A 11 -2.31 5.23 11.55
N THR A 12 -1.24 5.54 12.26
CA THR A 12 0.03 4.80 12.16
C THR A 12 -0.12 3.32 12.53
N THR A 13 -1.11 2.97 13.37
CA THR A 13 -1.39 1.60 13.80
C THR A 13 -2.38 0.88 12.89
N SER A 14 -2.97 1.55 11.90
CA SER A 14 -3.98 0.98 11.02
C SER A 14 -3.38 -0.18 10.21
N PRO A 15 -3.91 -1.40 10.33
CA PRO A 15 -3.37 -2.55 9.64
C PRO A 15 -3.80 -2.53 8.16
N VAL A 16 -2.83 -2.63 7.28
CA VAL A 16 -2.98 -2.61 5.83
C VAL A 16 -2.30 -3.81 5.22
N ARG A 17 -2.85 -4.29 4.11
CA ARG A 17 -2.27 -5.38 3.34
C ARG A 17 -2.38 -5.09 1.85
N LEU A 18 -1.46 -5.69 1.11
CA LEU A 18 -1.51 -5.64 -0.34
C LEU A 18 -2.72 -6.44 -0.85
N ARG A 19 -3.44 -5.88 -1.83
CA ARG A 19 -4.54 -6.58 -2.48
C ARG A 19 -3.97 -7.71 -3.34
N LYS A 20 -4.13 -8.95 -2.86
CA LYS A 20 -3.63 -10.17 -3.55
C LYS A 20 -4.04 -10.27 -5.03
N ALA A 21 -5.24 -9.79 -5.38
CA ALA A 21 -5.76 -9.83 -6.75
C ALA A 21 -4.99 -8.97 -7.77
N LEU A 22 -4.09 -8.08 -7.32
CA LEU A 22 -3.35 -7.17 -8.18
C LEU A 22 -2.04 -7.72 -8.73
N GLU A 23 -1.59 -8.89 -8.24
CA GLU A 23 -0.30 -9.49 -8.60
C GLU A 23 0.84 -8.45 -8.64
N PRO A 24 1.07 -7.74 -7.52
CA PRO A 24 2.03 -6.64 -7.47
C PRO A 24 3.46 -7.15 -7.69
N ARG A 25 4.23 -6.44 -8.52
CA ARG A 25 5.66 -6.70 -8.76
C ARG A 25 6.43 -5.40 -8.71
N LEU A 26 7.52 -5.34 -7.95
CA LEU A 26 8.39 -4.16 -7.93
C LEU A 26 9.55 -4.38 -8.91
N GLU A 27 9.66 -3.50 -9.90
CA GLU A 27 10.76 -3.47 -10.87
C GLU A 27 11.44 -2.10 -10.77
N GLY A 28 12.68 -2.08 -10.27
CA GLY A 28 13.41 -0.85 -10.00
C GLY A 28 12.65 0.07 -9.03
N THR A 29 12.21 1.23 -9.53
CA THR A 29 11.45 2.23 -8.77
C THR A 29 9.94 2.14 -8.96
N ARG A 30 9.45 1.12 -9.69
CA ARG A 30 8.07 1.07 -10.18
C ARG A 30 7.36 -0.19 -9.69
N LEU A 31 6.19 -0.02 -9.09
CA LEU A 31 5.30 -1.12 -8.72
C LEU A 31 4.33 -1.38 -9.87
N HIS A 32 4.47 -2.53 -10.49
CA HIS A 32 3.55 -3.05 -11.49
C HIS A 32 2.39 -3.78 -10.80
N THR A 33 1.18 -3.53 -11.29
CA THR A 33 -0.04 -4.22 -10.87
C THR A 33 -0.86 -4.57 -12.12
N ARG A 34 -1.84 -5.47 -12.00
CA ARG A 34 -2.75 -5.80 -13.11
C ARG A 34 -3.50 -4.61 -13.70
N VAL A 35 -3.70 -3.54 -12.93
CA VAL A 35 -4.48 -2.36 -13.36
C VAL A 35 -3.61 -1.17 -13.77
N GLY A 36 -2.28 -1.33 -13.76
CA GLY A 36 -1.34 -0.26 -14.11
C GLY A 36 -0.08 -0.28 -13.26
N HIS A 37 0.70 0.79 -13.32
CA HIS A 37 1.93 0.92 -12.55
C HIS A 37 1.94 2.20 -11.71
N LEU A 38 2.69 2.17 -10.60
CA LEU A 38 2.96 3.34 -9.76
C LEU A 38 4.46 3.53 -9.63
N ASP A 39 4.91 4.77 -9.83
CA ASP A 39 6.29 5.18 -9.59
C ASP A 39 6.48 5.65 -8.15
N PHE A 40 7.57 5.20 -7.54
CA PHE A 40 7.96 5.56 -6.18
C PHE A 40 9.35 6.20 -6.16
N PRO A 41 9.56 7.22 -5.32
CA PRO A 41 10.91 7.67 -5.01
C PRO A 41 11.68 6.57 -4.28
N ALA A 42 13.02 6.62 -4.34
CA ALA A 42 13.90 5.63 -3.71
C ALA A 42 13.64 5.44 -2.20
N SER A 43 13.20 6.50 -1.51
CA SER A 43 12.81 6.47 -0.09
C SER A 43 11.67 5.51 0.22
N ASP A 44 10.77 5.31 -0.74
CA ASP A 44 9.52 4.57 -0.55
C ASP A 44 9.66 3.10 -0.99
N LEU A 45 10.77 2.74 -1.65
CA LEU A 45 11.00 1.39 -2.17
C LEU A 45 11.18 0.34 -1.07
N VAL A 46 11.91 0.66 -0.02
CA VAL A 46 12.14 -0.28 1.10
C VAL A 46 10.82 -0.66 1.78
N PRO A 47 9.93 0.30 2.15
CA PRO A 47 8.60 -0.04 2.65
C PRO A 47 7.74 -0.82 1.65
N VAL A 48 7.76 -0.45 0.36
CA VAL A 48 6.97 -1.15 -0.68
C VAL A 48 7.46 -2.59 -0.87
N ALA A 49 8.78 -2.83 -0.88
CA ALA A 49 9.36 -4.17 -0.98
C ALA A 49 8.93 -5.05 0.21
N ARG A 50 8.94 -4.51 1.44
CA ARG A 50 8.47 -5.23 2.65
C ARG A 50 6.97 -5.56 2.62
N LEU A 51 6.20 -4.87 1.79
CA LEU A 51 4.77 -5.11 1.58
C LEU A 51 4.53 -6.30 0.63
N LEU A 52 5.44 -6.53 -0.32
CA LEU A 52 5.38 -7.64 -1.27
C LEU A 52 5.56 -9.01 -0.61
N ASP A 53 6.10 -9.06 0.61
CA ASP A 53 6.17 -10.27 1.45
C ASP A 53 4.78 -10.87 1.78
N GLY A 54 3.69 -10.16 1.43
CA GLY A 54 2.31 -10.61 1.62
C GLY A 54 1.83 -10.57 3.08
N ARG A 55 2.64 -10.01 3.98
CA ARG A 55 2.32 -9.83 5.39
C ARG A 55 1.44 -8.59 5.61
N VAL A 56 0.62 -8.64 6.64
CA VAL A 56 -0.07 -7.44 7.15
C VAL A 56 0.99 -6.52 7.76
N ARG A 57 0.93 -5.24 7.41
CA ARG A 57 1.80 -4.17 7.93
C ARG A 57 0.94 -3.07 8.51
N THR A 58 1.52 -2.19 9.31
CA THR A 58 0.81 -0.98 9.73
C THR A 58 1.05 0.16 8.74
N ALA A 59 0.14 1.12 8.67
CA ALA A 59 0.36 2.32 7.85
C ALA A 59 1.57 3.15 8.34
N GLY A 60 1.94 3.04 9.62
CA GLY A 60 3.16 3.63 10.19
C GLY A 60 4.44 3.00 9.63
N ASP A 61 4.47 1.67 9.44
CA ASP A 61 5.62 0.97 8.84
C ASP A 61 5.91 1.42 7.41
N LEU A 62 4.87 1.89 6.70
CA LEU A 62 4.96 2.40 5.33
C LEU A 62 5.17 3.92 5.28
N GLY A 63 4.84 4.62 6.35
CA GLY A 63 4.58 6.05 6.33
C GLY A 63 3.16 6.36 5.87
N LEU A 64 2.47 7.22 6.63
CA LEU A 64 1.06 7.57 6.40
C LEU A 64 0.78 8.13 5.01
N ALA A 65 1.68 8.96 4.48
CA ALA A 65 1.54 9.55 3.16
C ALA A 65 1.55 8.47 2.06
N LEU A 66 2.49 7.53 2.13
CA LEU A 66 2.60 6.41 1.20
C LEU A 66 1.40 5.47 1.32
N ALA A 67 1.06 5.06 2.54
CA ALA A 67 -0.10 4.21 2.81
C ALA A 67 -1.40 4.84 2.28
N GLY A 68 -1.61 6.14 2.51
CA GLY A 68 -2.76 6.87 1.99
C GLY A 68 -2.81 6.91 0.46
N ARG A 69 -1.67 7.14 -0.21
CA ARG A 69 -1.60 7.11 -1.69
C ARG A 69 -1.94 5.73 -2.24
N LEU A 70 -1.36 4.68 -1.66
CA LEU A 70 -1.61 3.30 -2.07
C LEU A 70 -3.05 2.84 -1.80
N LEU A 71 -3.64 3.26 -0.67
CA LEU A 71 -5.06 3.04 -0.37
C LEU A 71 -5.95 3.77 -1.37
N ARG A 72 -5.68 5.03 -1.72
CA ARG A 72 -6.44 5.74 -2.77
C ARG A 72 -6.32 5.06 -4.13
N ALA A 73 -5.14 4.55 -4.47
CA ALA A 73 -4.90 3.80 -5.71
C ALA A 73 -5.51 2.38 -5.72
N GLY A 74 -6.10 1.92 -4.60
CA GLY A 74 -6.69 0.58 -4.50
C GLY A 74 -5.66 -0.56 -4.44
N VAL A 75 -4.38 -0.23 -4.28
CA VAL A 75 -3.27 -1.17 -4.15
C VAL A 75 -3.28 -1.82 -2.76
N LEU A 76 -3.51 -0.99 -1.74
CA LEU A 76 -3.72 -1.44 -0.38
C LEU A 76 -5.20 -1.62 -0.09
N VAL A 77 -5.48 -2.56 0.82
CA VAL A 77 -6.77 -2.69 1.48
C VAL A 77 -6.55 -2.74 2.99
N PRO A 78 -7.50 -2.25 3.81
CA PRO A 78 -7.49 -2.49 5.24
C PRO A 78 -7.44 -3.99 5.52
N ALA A 79 -6.64 -4.41 6.49
CA ALA A 79 -6.59 -5.81 6.92
C ALA A 79 -7.56 -6.11 8.07
N ASP A 80 -8.16 -5.07 8.67
CA ASP A 80 -9.10 -5.16 9.79
C ASP A 80 -10.57 -5.45 9.38
N ARG A 81 -10.81 -5.79 8.09
CA ARG A 81 -12.15 -6.11 7.57
C ARG A 81 -12.13 -7.27 6.59
#